data_AF-A0A0S8ECW0-F1
#
_entry.id   AF-A0A0S8ECW0-F1
#
_cell.length_a   1.000
_cell.length_b   1.000
_cell.length_c   1.000
_cell.angle_alpha   90.00
_cell.angle_beta   90.00
_cell.angle_gamma   90.00
#
_symmetry.space_group_name_H-M   'P 1'
#
loop_
_entity.id
_entity.type
_entity.pdbx_description
1 polymer ?
#
loop_
_entity_poly.entity_id
_entity_poly.type
_entity_poly.pdbx_seq_one_letter_code
_entity_poly.pdbx_strand_id
1 'polypeptide(L)'
;AALPDLITTPTSEPLSIGGRVSWRWLMTATHQGGYVGIRATGKRFELRGFSVLLVRGDRIVRAADCFDVAAVVEQVAPESLGCSEDAGGIGLSRRLSVLADEDNIGYGE
;
A
#
# COMPACT_ATOMS: atom_id res chain seq x y z
N ALA A 1 -11.51 1.74 11.56
CA ALA A 1 -10.35 1.39 10.70
C ALA A 1 -10.76 1.56 9.24
N ALA A 2 -9.86 1.94 8.34
CA ALA A 2 -10.21 2.11 6.92
C ALA A 2 -10.42 0.78 6.17
N LEU A 3 -9.75 -0.27 6.64
CA LEU A 3 -9.70 -1.60 6.02
C LEU A 3 -9.90 -2.68 7.11
N PRO A 4 -11.12 -2.86 7.65
CA PRO A 4 -11.34 -3.79 8.75
C PRO A 4 -11.32 -5.27 8.35
N ASP A 5 -11.48 -5.57 7.06
CA ASP A 5 -11.46 -6.92 6.46
C ASP A 5 -10.14 -7.21 5.72
N LEU A 6 -9.07 -6.48 6.05
CA LEU A 6 -7.76 -6.66 5.44
C LEU A 6 -7.20 -8.05 5.71
N ILE A 7 -6.92 -8.78 4.62
CA ILE A 7 -6.24 -10.07 4.66
C ILE A 7 -4.98 -9.98 3.80
N THR A 8 -3.86 -10.45 4.33
CA THR A 8 -2.60 -10.58 3.59
C THR A 8 -2.22 -12.04 3.47
N THR A 9 -2.02 -12.53 2.25
CA THR A 9 -1.64 -13.91 1.97
C THR A 9 -0.27 -13.96 1.29
N PRO A 10 0.62 -14.88 1.70
CA PRO A 10 1.87 -15.12 0.98
C PRO A 10 1.58 -15.65 -0.43
N THR A 11 2.23 -15.09 -1.45
CA THR A 11 2.14 -15.61 -2.83
C THR A 11 3.29 -16.56 -3.18
N SER A 12 4.28 -16.67 -2.31
CA SER A 12 5.42 -17.57 -2.40
C SER A 12 5.96 -17.87 -1.02
N GLU A 13 6.80 -18.90 -0.91
CA GLU A 13 7.55 -19.18 0.30
C GLU A 13 8.46 -17.98 0.66
N PRO A 14 8.51 -17.58 1.95
CA PRO A 14 9.47 -16.58 2.41
C PRO A 14 10.91 -17.05 2.29
N LEU A 15 11.81 -16.14 1.93
CA LEU A 15 13.25 -16.36 1.88
C LEU A 15 13.91 -15.74 3.10
N SER A 16 14.73 -16.50 3.81
CA SER A 16 15.44 -16.02 5.00
C SER A 16 16.95 -16.19 4.85
N ILE A 17 17.68 -15.07 4.90
CA ILE A 17 19.14 -15.04 4.75
C ILE A 17 19.73 -14.01 5.71
N GLY A 18 20.62 -14.46 6.61
CA GLY A 18 21.43 -13.56 7.45
C GLY A 18 20.61 -12.59 8.30
N GLY A 19 19.48 -13.05 8.86
CA GLY A 19 18.57 -12.22 9.65
C GLY A 19 17.76 -11.22 8.82
N ARG A 20 17.64 -11.44 7.51
CA ARG A 20 16.65 -10.77 6.65
C ARG A 20 15.63 -11.78 6.17
N VAL A 21 14.35 -11.41 6.22
CA VAL A 21 13.25 -12.22 5.67
C VAL A 21 12.60 -11.43 4.55
N SER A 22 12.59 -11.94 3.34
CA SER A 22 11.82 -11.38 2.23
C SER A 22 10.63 -12.27 1.90
N TRP A 23 9.50 -11.66 1.60
CA TRP A 23 8.30 -12.41 1.21
C TRP A 23 7.43 -11.57 0.29
N ARG A 24 6.75 -12.26 -0.63
CA ARG A 24 5.79 -11.65 -1.55
C ARG A 24 4.38 -11.94 -1.06
N TRP A 25 3.49 -10.97 -1.23
CA TRP A 25 2.14 -11.06 -0.70
C TRP A 25 1.09 -10.45 -1.61
N LEU A 26 -0.14 -10.93 -1.39
CA LEU A 26 -1.38 -10.37 -1.92
C LEU A 26 -2.21 -9.90 -0.73
N MET A 27 -2.61 -8.64 -0.77
CA MET A 27 -3.47 -8.01 0.20
C MET A 27 -4.83 -7.79 -0.43
N THR A 28 -5.90 -8.14 0.28
CA THR A 28 -7.29 -7.91 -0.17
C THR A 28 -8.09 -7.24 0.93
N ALA A 29 -8.88 -6.24 0.59
CA ALA A 29 -9.75 -5.54 1.54
C ALA A 29 -10.89 -4.80 0.84
N THR A 30 -11.89 -4.39 1.64
CA THR A 30 -12.94 -3.46 1.25
C THR A 30 -12.59 -2.06 1.74
N HIS A 31 -12.68 -1.06 0.84
CA HIS A 31 -12.42 0.34 1.16
C HIS A 31 -13.59 0.96 1.95
N GLN A 32 -13.58 0.76 3.28
CA GLN A 32 -14.67 1.15 4.19
C GLN A 32 -14.43 2.44 4.98
N GLY A 33 -13.20 2.97 4.97
CA GLY A 33 -12.88 4.29 5.50
C GLY A 33 -11.90 5.00 4.59
N GLY A 34 -11.72 6.31 4.78
CA GLY A 34 -10.85 7.10 3.90
C GLY A 34 -9.42 6.55 3.87
N TYR A 35 -8.92 6.28 2.67
CA TYR A 35 -7.58 5.77 2.39
C TYR A 35 -6.98 6.60 1.24
N VAL A 36 -5.69 6.93 1.33
CA VAL A 36 -4.95 7.71 0.30
C VAL A 36 -5.64 9.00 -0.19
N GLY A 37 -6.41 9.66 0.68
CA GLY A 37 -7.17 10.88 0.35
C GLY A 37 -8.49 10.63 -0.39
N ILE A 38 -8.85 9.39 -0.69
CA ILE A 38 -10.12 8.99 -1.29
C ILE A 38 -11.10 8.62 -0.17
N ARG A 39 -12.35 9.10 -0.25
CA ARG A 39 -13.40 8.68 0.69
C ARG A 39 -13.76 7.21 0.47
N ALA A 40 -14.25 6.55 1.52
CA ALA A 40 -14.73 5.17 1.45
C ALA A 40 -15.67 4.97 0.24
N THR A 41 -15.32 4.02 -0.63
CA THR A 41 -16.11 3.71 -1.83
C THR A 41 -16.87 2.39 -1.71
N GLY A 42 -16.57 1.59 -0.68
CA GLY A 42 -17.16 0.26 -0.50
C GLY A 42 -16.68 -0.77 -1.53
N LYS A 43 -15.78 -0.39 -2.45
CA LYS A 43 -15.19 -1.30 -3.43
C LYS A 43 -14.15 -2.19 -2.75
N ARG A 44 -14.10 -3.45 -3.19
CA ARG A 44 -13.01 -4.38 -2.88
C ARG A 44 -11.82 -4.07 -3.77
N PHE A 45 -10.61 -4.15 -3.23
CA PHE A 45 -9.37 -4.05 -4.01
C PHE A 45 -8.42 -5.21 -3.69
N GLU A 46 -7.48 -5.41 -4.61
CA GLU A 46 -6.33 -6.28 -4.46
C GLU A 46 -5.04 -5.47 -4.60
N LEU A 47 -4.09 -5.69 -3.70
CA LEU A 47 -2.78 -5.05 -3.72
C LEU A 47 -1.70 -6.12 -3.63
N ARG A 48 -0.80 -6.12 -4.60
CA ARG A 48 0.38 -6.99 -4.58
C ARG A 48 1.57 -6.19 -4.09
N GLY A 49 2.43 -6.86 -3.34
CA GLY A 49 3.66 -6.27 -2.87
C GLY A 49 4.67 -7.30 -2.42
N PHE A 50 5.76 -6.79 -1.88
CA PHE A 50 6.73 -7.60 -1.15
C PHE A 50 7.22 -6.82 0.06
N SER A 51 7.65 -7.54 1.09
CA SER A 51 8.33 -6.94 2.23
C SER A 51 9.71 -7.53 2.42
N VAL A 52 10.60 -6.73 3.01
CA VAL A 52 11.90 -7.14 3.53
C VAL A 52 11.97 -6.77 5.01
N LEU A 53 12.02 -7.78 5.86
CA LEU A 53 12.11 -7.64 7.31
C LEU A 53 13.56 -7.82 7.74
N LEU A 54 14.03 -6.96 8.64
CA LEU A 54 15.27 -7.18 9.39
C LEU A 54 14.92 -7.80 10.74
N VAL A 55 15.45 -8.99 11.01
CA VAL A 55 15.21 -9.75 12.25
C VAL A 55 16.48 -9.83 13.07
N ARG A 56 16.37 -9.62 14.38
CA ARG A 56 17.44 -9.80 15.38
C ARG A 56 16.88 -10.59 16.55
N GLY A 57 17.39 -11.80 16.75
CA GLY A 57 16.83 -12.73 17.73
C GLY A 57 15.40 -13.09 17.39
N ASP A 58 14.48 -12.78 18.31
CA ASP A 58 13.05 -13.03 18.24
C ASP A 58 12.22 -11.80 17.78
N ARG A 59 12.88 -10.73 17.33
CA ARG A 59 12.23 -9.45 16.99
C ARG A 59 12.47 -9.02 15.56
N ILE A 60 11.42 -8.52 14.92
CA ILE A 60 11.53 -7.69 13.72
C ILE A 60 11.96 -6.29 14.18
N VAL A 61 13.12 -5.83 13.72
CA VAL A 61 13.70 -4.53 14.09
C VAL A 61 13.53 -3.48 12.99
N ARG A 62 13.26 -3.89 11.74
CA ARG A 62 12.83 -3.04 10.61
C ARG A 62 11.98 -3.84 9.63
N ALA A 63 11.13 -3.17 8.87
CA ALA A 63 10.23 -3.81 7.92
C ALA A 63 9.95 -2.89 6.74
N ALA A 64 10.64 -3.13 5.62
CA ALA A 64 10.43 -2.40 4.38
C ALA A 64 9.33 -3.04 3.53
N ASP A 65 8.27 -2.29 3.22
CA ASP A 65 7.17 -2.70 2.35
C ASP A 65 7.28 -1.97 1.00
N CYS A 66 7.09 -2.70 -0.09
CA CYS A 66 7.09 -2.13 -1.44
C CYS A 66 5.85 -2.62 -2.19
N PHE A 67 5.04 -1.65 -2.63
CA PHE A 67 3.81 -1.88 -3.36
C PHE A 67 3.42 -0.65 -4.17
N ASP A 68 2.50 -0.83 -5.10
CA ASP A 68 1.99 0.22 -5.97
C ASP A 68 0.68 0.79 -5.41
N VAL A 69 0.72 2.03 -4.94
CA VAL A 69 -0.47 2.72 -4.43
C VAL A 69 -1.41 3.14 -5.56
N ALA A 70 -0.87 3.47 -6.74
CA ALA A 70 -1.67 3.86 -7.89
C ALA A 70 -2.59 2.72 -8.33
N ALA A 71 -2.10 1.47 -8.25
CA ALA A 71 -2.92 0.28 -8.51
C ALA A 71 -4.16 0.19 -7.59
N VAL A 72 -4.08 0.65 -6.34
CA VAL A 72 -5.26 0.71 -5.45
C VAL A 72 -6.19 1.84 -5.87
N VAL A 73 -5.63 3.02 -6.15
CA VAL A 73 -6.39 4.20 -6.57
C VAL A 73 -7.22 3.90 -7.82
N GLU A 74 -6.63 3.26 -8.84
CA GLU A 74 -7.35 2.85 -10.06
C GLU A 74 -8.55 1.94 -9.77
N GLN A 75 -8.43 1.04 -8.79
CA GLN A 75 -9.51 0.12 -8.42
C GLN A 75 -10.62 0.80 -7.62
N VAL A 76 -10.27 1.70 -6.70
CA VAL A 76 -11.22 2.26 -5.73
C VAL A 76 -11.77 3.63 -6.12
N ALA A 77 -11.12 4.36 -7.01
CA ALA A 77 -11.55 5.68 -7.44
C ALA A 77 -12.95 5.62 -8.08
N PRO A 78 -13.81 6.61 -7.80
CA PRO A 78 -15.05 6.79 -8.56
C PRO A 78 -14.73 7.22 -10.01
N GLU A 79 -15.53 6.73 -10.96
CA GLU A 79 -15.39 7.08 -12.40
C GLU A 79 -15.47 8.59 -12.67
N SER A 80 -16.10 9.34 -11.77
CA SER A 80 -16.21 10.80 -11.83
C SER A 80 -14.92 11.57 -11.53
N LEU A 81 -13.79 10.89 -11.33
CA LEU A 81 -12.46 11.50 -11.26
C LEU A 81 -11.74 11.52 -12.62
N GLY A 82 -12.43 11.15 -13.71
CA GLY A 82 -11.94 11.38 -15.08
C GLY A 82 -11.65 12.86 -15.35
N CYS A 83 -10.48 13.13 -15.94
CA CYS A 83 -9.91 14.43 -16.27
C CYS A 83 -10.87 15.62 -16.35
N SER A 84 -10.78 16.53 -15.37
CA SER A 84 -10.97 17.95 -15.66
C SER A 84 -9.61 18.54 -16.04
N GLU A 85 -9.49 19.03 -17.28
CA GLU A 85 -8.33 19.73 -17.87
C GLU A 85 -8.01 21.09 -17.24
N ASP A 86 -8.24 21.27 -15.94
CA ASP A 86 -7.76 22.45 -15.21
C ASP A 86 -6.43 22.09 -14.54
N ALA A 87 -5.39 22.04 -15.38
CA ALA A 87 -4.00 21.88 -15.01
C ALA A 87 -3.49 23.12 -14.25
N GLY A 88 -3.83 23.17 -12.96
CA GLY A 88 -3.20 24.03 -11.96
C GLY A 88 -2.38 23.20 -10.98
N GLY A 89 -1.40 22.46 -11.47
CA GLY A 89 -0.33 21.85 -10.66
C GLY A 89 -0.81 21.01 -9.48
N ILE A 90 -1.35 19.81 -9.75
CA ILE A 90 -1.52 18.78 -8.71
C ILE A 90 -0.16 18.13 -8.46
N GLY A 91 0.79 18.90 -7.91
CA GLY A 91 1.95 18.30 -7.27
C GLY A 91 1.42 17.40 -6.16
N LEU A 92 1.67 16.09 -6.25
CA LEU A 92 1.33 15.10 -5.23
C LEU A 92 1.68 15.71 -3.86
N SER A 93 0.64 16.15 -3.15
CA SER A 93 0.86 17.02 -2.00
C SER A 93 1.65 16.27 -0.93
N ARG A 94 2.41 17.02 -0.14
CA ARG A 94 3.14 16.71 1.11
C ARG A 94 2.38 15.84 2.15
N ARG A 95 1.17 15.36 1.83
CA ARG A 95 0.36 14.41 2.61
C ARG A 95 0.58 12.95 2.24
N LEU A 96 1.07 12.63 1.04
CA LEU A 96 1.40 11.24 0.68
C LEU A 96 2.72 10.77 1.32
N SER A 97 3.58 11.71 1.74
CA SER A 97 4.78 11.40 2.54
C SER A 97 4.48 10.84 3.93
N VAL A 98 3.24 10.99 4.44
CA VAL A 98 2.85 10.44 5.75
C VAL A 98 2.67 8.92 5.70
N LEU A 99 2.42 8.34 4.51
CA LEU A 99 2.43 6.89 4.32
C LEU A 99 3.83 6.33 4.11
N ALA A 100 4.81 7.19 3.81
CA ALA A 100 6.20 6.85 3.56
C ALA A 100 7.08 7.02 4.82
N ASP A 101 6.49 6.99 6.02
CA ASP A 101 7.29 7.10 7.24
C ASP A 101 8.00 5.77 7.54
N GLU A 102 9.32 5.92 7.60
CA GLU A 102 10.46 5.03 7.75
C GLU A 102 10.66 3.81 6.84
N ASP A 103 9.64 3.13 6.30
CA ASP A 103 9.91 1.88 5.59
C ASP A 103 8.86 1.47 4.52
N ASN A 104 7.88 2.31 4.21
CA ASN A 104 6.80 1.95 3.30
C ASN A 104 6.88 2.71 1.96
N ILE A 105 7.52 2.09 0.96
CA ILE A 105 7.78 2.70 -0.35
C ILE A 105 6.59 2.43 -1.28
N GLY A 106 5.55 3.24 -1.14
CA GLY A 106 4.47 3.33 -2.12
C GLY A 106 4.89 4.21 -3.29
N TYR A 107 5.25 3.62 -4.43
CA TYR A 107 5.44 4.38 -5.65
C TYR A 107 4.07 4.74 -6.25
N GLY A 108 3.88 6.00 -6.57
CA GLY A 108 2.80 6.52 -7.41
C GLY A 108 3.32 7.79 -8.05
N GLU A 109 3.49 7.78 -9.37
CA GLU A 109 3.86 8.97 -10.15
C GLU A 109 2.65 9.90 -10.36
#